data_AF-A0A7R9EZK9-F1
#
_entry.id   AF-A0A7R9EZK9-F1
#
_cell.length_a   1.000
_cell.length_b   1.000
_cell.length_c   1.000
_cell.angle_alpha   90.00
_cell.angle_beta   90.00
_cell.angle_gamma   90.00
#
_symmetry.space_group_name_H-M   'P 1'
#
loop_
_entity.id
_entity.type
_entity.pdbx_description
1 polymer ?
#
loop_
_entity_poly.entity_id
_entity_poly.type
_entity_poly.pdbx_seq_one_letter_code
_entity_poly.pdbx_strand_id
1 'polypeptide(L)'
;MALSAWCLWKAKRWRFSGCHAEIFRGCLIPFRDYSFPVKLPRPRINSFCNATSRVHQKVMGVVDDAKKAAAFRAVDDYVKNNTSIGVGSGSTVIYAIERIAERVARENLNLVCVPTSFQAKQLILQHSLTLGELESFPQLDCVIDGADEVDPNMTLIKGGGGCLTQEKIVASCSERLVIIVDYTKESPHLGQRYTKGVPIEVLPLAYVPVQRKIEDMFGGRVELRMAKMKAGPLVTDNGNFILDWKFPPALSDWRAVNQGVSMIPGVVETGLFVGMTTQVYYGMADGSVKLHKSAR
;
A
#
# COMPACT_ATOMS: atom_id res chain seq x y z
N MET A 1 -77.65 27.18 11.88
CA MET A 1 -77.44 28.25 10.88
C MET A 1 -75.95 28.31 10.57
N ALA A 2 -75.63 28.19 9.28
CA ALA A 2 -74.29 28.14 8.72
C ALA A 2 -73.54 29.47 8.88
N LEU A 3 -72.21 29.42 8.84
CA LEU A 3 -71.41 30.17 7.86
C LEU A 3 -69.96 29.68 7.83
N SER A 4 -69.53 29.41 6.62
CA SER A 4 -68.25 28.94 6.13
C SER A 4 -67.17 30.03 6.13
N ALA A 5 -65.91 29.65 6.36
CA ALA A 5 -64.75 30.40 5.87
C ALA A 5 -63.69 29.43 5.35
N TRP A 6 -63.54 29.43 4.03
CA TRP A 6 -62.47 28.78 3.29
C TRP A 6 -61.15 29.55 3.48
N CYS A 7 -60.06 28.84 3.75
CA CYS A 7 -58.71 29.39 3.63
C CYS A 7 -57.94 28.61 2.55
N LEU A 8 -57.80 29.22 1.37
CA LEU A 8 -56.91 28.75 0.30
C LEU A 8 -55.46 29.03 0.72
N TRP A 9 -54.62 28.00 0.77
CA TRP A 9 -53.16 28.17 0.67
C TRP A 9 -52.65 27.49 -0.60
N LYS A 10 -52.07 28.31 -1.48
CA LYS A 10 -51.41 27.91 -2.72
C LYS A 10 -50.20 27.03 -2.40
N ALA A 11 -50.20 25.79 -2.87
CA ALA A 11 -49.02 24.92 -2.86
C ALA A 11 -47.95 25.48 -3.82
N LYS A 12 -46.87 26.05 -3.27
CA LYS A 12 -45.62 26.26 -3.99
C LYS A 12 -44.86 24.93 -4.05
N ARG A 13 -44.60 24.48 -5.27
CA ARG A 13 -43.85 23.27 -5.61
C ARG A 13 -42.36 23.50 -5.29
N TRP A 14 -41.87 22.95 -4.17
CA TRP A 14 -40.44 22.90 -3.88
C TRP A 14 -39.83 21.63 -4.50
N ARG A 15 -38.81 21.81 -5.33
CA ARG A 15 -37.92 20.74 -5.79
C ARG A 15 -36.88 20.52 -4.70
N PHE A 16 -36.82 19.32 -4.13
CA PHE A 16 -35.69 18.89 -3.31
C PHE A 16 -34.88 17.85 -4.07
N SER A 17 -33.60 18.18 -4.24
CA SER A 17 -32.53 17.33 -4.75
C SER A 17 -31.82 16.66 -3.57
N GLY A 18 -31.65 15.34 -3.62
CA GLY A 18 -30.50 14.65 -3.03
C GLY A 18 -30.61 14.21 -1.57
N CYS A 19 -30.68 12.88 -1.41
CA CYS A 19 -30.07 12.05 -0.36
C CYS A 19 -30.04 12.56 1.09
N HIS A 20 -31.06 12.17 1.87
CA HIS A 20 -30.90 11.86 3.28
C HIS A 20 -31.67 10.59 3.62
N ALA A 21 -30.98 9.63 4.25
CA ALA A 21 -31.57 8.43 4.82
C ALA A 21 -32.13 8.78 6.21
N GLU A 22 -33.43 8.58 6.41
CA GLU A 22 -34.05 8.60 7.74
C GLU A 22 -34.57 7.21 8.10
N ILE A 23 -34.27 6.83 9.34
CA ILE A 23 -34.63 5.58 10.01
C ILE A 23 -36.14 5.59 10.27
N PHE A 24 -36.90 4.73 9.58
CA PHE A 24 -38.32 4.51 9.92
C PHE A 24 -38.49 3.32 10.86
N ARG A 25 -38.97 3.62 12.07
CA ARG A 25 -39.56 2.64 12.99
C ARG A 25 -40.88 2.11 12.42
N GLY A 26 -41.00 0.79 12.42
CA GLY A 26 -42.21 -0.04 12.50
C GLY A 26 -43.53 0.47 11.91
N CYS A 27 -43.96 -0.13 10.80
CA CYS A 27 -45.36 -0.47 10.58
C CYS A 27 -45.48 -1.65 9.60
N LEU A 28 -46.08 -2.74 10.05
CA LEU A 28 -46.39 -3.94 9.27
C LEU A 28 -47.54 -3.64 8.30
N ILE A 29 -47.31 -3.77 6.98
CA ILE A 29 -48.35 -3.73 5.95
C ILE A 29 -48.07 -4.89 4.97
N PRO A 30 -49.07 -5.72 4.62
CA PRO A 30 -48.84 -6.99 3.94
C PRO A 30 -48.46 -6.83 2.47
N PHE A 31 -47.54 -7.69 2.01
CA PHE A 31 -47.11 -7.84 0.62
C PHE A 31 -48.30 -8.20 -0.28
N ARG A 32 -48.48 -7.44 -1.36
CA ARG A 32 -49.30 -7.83 -2.52
C ARG A 32 -48.50 -7.58 -3.78
N ASP A 33 -48.27 -8.66 -4.52
CA ASP A 33 -47.48 -8.69 -5.75
C ASP A 33 -48.09 -7.81 -6.85
N TYR A 34 -47.32 -6.83 -7.31
CA TYR A 34 -47.58 -6.12 -8.56
C TYR A 34 -46.32 -6.14 -9.43
N SER A 35 -46.27 -7.12 -10.34
CA SER A 35 -45.31 -7.21 -11.42
C SER A 35 -45.75 -6.30 -12.58
N PHE A 36 -45.09 -5.15 -12.76
CA PHE A 36 -45.17 -4.35 -13.99
C PHE A 36 -43.77 -4.23 -14.63
N PRO A 37 -43.58 -4.63 -15.90
CA PRO A 37 -42.28 -4.49 -16.55
C PRO A 37 -42.12 -3.08 -17.12
N VAL A 38 -41.37 -2.22 -16.44
CA VAL A 38 -40.93 -0.93 -17.01
C VAL A 38 -39.68 -1.19 -17.85
N LYS A 39 -39.80 -1.14 -19.18
CA LYS A 39 -38.65 -1.13 -20.10
C LYS A 39 -37.99 0.26 -20.07
N LEU A 40 -36.83 0.38 -19.43
CA LEU A 40 -35.97 1.56 -19.53
C LEU A 40 -35.21 1.56 -20.87
N PRO A 41 -35.08 2.71 -21.56
CA PRO A 41 -34.30 2.80 -22.80
C PRO A 41 -32.81 2.60 -22.51
N ARG A 42 -32.15 1.76 -23.32
CA ARG A 42 -30.69 1.57 -23.25
C ARG A 42 -29.99 2.85 -23.73
N PRO A 43 -29.03 3.41 -22.99
CA PRO A 43 -28.24 4.52 -23.49
C PRO A 43 -27.38 4.05 -24.66
N ARG A 44 -27.39 4.80 -25.78
CA ARG A 44 -26.42 4.63 -26.87
C ARG A 44 -25.05 5.01 -26.33
N ILE A 45 -24.17 4.02 -26.17
CA ILE A 45 -22.76 4.25 -25.86
C ILE A 45 -22.10 4.72 -27.17
N ASN A 46 -21.76 6.01 -27.24
CA ASN A 46 -20.88 6.54 -28.28
C ASN A 46 -19.47 5.95 -28.09
N SER A 47 -18.93 5.34 -29.14
CA SER A 47 -17.71 4.51 -29.17
C SER A 47 -16.38 5.30 -29.17
N PHE A 48 -16.34 6.50 -28.59
CA PHE A 48 -15.14 7.34 -28.58
C PHE A 48 -14.36 7.21 -27.25
N CYS A 49 -13.88 6.00 -26.89
CA CYS A 49 -12.99 5.79 -25.71
C CYS A 49 -12.13 4.51 -25.79
N ASN A 50 -11.79 3.99 -26.98
CA ASN A 50 -11.07 2.71 -27.10
C ASN A 50 -9.53 2.82 -27.26
N ALA A 51 -8.99 4.00 -27.55
CA ALA A 51 -7.54 4.16 -27.77
C ALA A 51 -6.77 4.37 -26.45
N THR A 52 -7.31 5.16 -25.52
CA THR A 52 -6.71 5.43 -24.21
C THR A 52 -6.68 4.18 -23.32
N SER A 53 -7.73 3.34 -23.37
CA SER A 53 -7.81 2.10 -22.60
C SER A 53 -6.78 1.05 -23.06
N ARG A 54 -6.56 0.90 -24.37
CA ARG A 54 -5.56 -0.05 -24.92
C ARG A 54 -4.13 0.35 -24.61
N VAL A 55 -3.80 1.64 -24.68
CA VAL A 55 -2.46 2.13 -24.33
C VAL A 55 -2.21 1.93 -22.83
N HIS A 56 -3.19 2.26 -21.98
CA HIS A 56 -3.07 2.05 -20.54
C HIS A 56 -2.93 0.55 -20.19
N GLN A 57 -3.70 -0.33 -20.82
CA GLN A 57 -3.61 -1.78 -20.63
C GLN A 57 -2.26 -2.34 -21.11
N LYS A 58 -1.72 -1.84 -22.23
CA LYS A 58 -0.39 -2.22 -22.72
C LYS A 58 0.73 -1.76 -21.78
N VAL A 59 0.65 -0.53 -21.25
CA VAL A 59 1.63 0.01 -20.29
C VAL A 59 1.57 -0.73 -18.95
N MET A 60 0.38 -1.08 -18.45
CA MET A 60 0.24 -1.90 -17.24
C MET A 60 0.87 -3.29 -17.41
N GLY A 61 0.70 -3.93 -18.57
CA GLY A 61 1.37 -5.21 -18.87
C GLY A 61 2.89 -5.14 -18.79
N VAL A 62 3.50 -4.10 -19.36
CA VAL A 62 4.96 -3.90 -19.33
C VAL A 62 5.49 -3.74 -17.89
N VAL A 63 4.77 -3.01 -17.03
CA VAL A 63 5.17 -2.82 -15.63
C VAL A 63 5.06 -4.12 -14.83
N ASP A 64 4.03 -4.92 -15.08
CA ASP A 64 3.84 -6.19 -14.39
C ASP A 64 4.86 -7.25 -14.85
N ASP A 65 5.23 -7.27 -16.14
CA ASP A 65 6.33 -8.09 -16.66
C ASP A 65 7.67 -7.70 -16.02
N ALA A 66 7.93 -6.39 -15.87
CA ALA A 66 9.10 -5.88 -15.18
C ALA A 66 9.14 -6.31 -13.70
N LYS A 67 8.04 -6.16 -12.96
CA LYS A 67 7.93 -6.63 -11.57
C LYS A 67 8.24 -8.12 -11.47
N LYS A 68 7.66 -8.92 -12.37
CA LYS A 68 7.87 -10.36 -12.41
C LYS A 68 9.34 -10.70 -12.67
N ALA A 69 9.98 -10.06 -13.64
CA ALA A 69 11.39 -10.28 -13.96
C ALA A 69 12.31 -9.98 -12.76
N ALA A 70 12.11 -8.83 -12.10
CA ALA A 70 12.87 -8.46 -10.90
C ALA A 70 12.68 -9.48 -9.76
N ALA A 71 11.42 -9.82 -9.47
CA ALA A 71 11.08 -10.76 -8.42
C ALA A 71 11.67 -12.15 -8.67
N PHE A 72 11.52 -12.68 -9.88
CA PHE A 72 12.03 -13.99 -10.26
C PHE A 72 13.54 -14.06 -10.12
N ARG A 73 14.23 -13.03 -10.62
CA ARG A 73 15.68 -12.97 -10.54
C ARG A 73 16.18 -12.90 -9.09
N ALA A 74 15.57 -12.07 -8.25
CA ALA A 74 15.95 -11.95 -6.84
C ALA A 74 15.73 -13.27 -6.07
N VAL A 75 14.61 -13.96 -6.31
CA VAL A 75 14.33 -15.26 -5.70
C VAL A 75 15.34 -16.31 -6.15
N ASP A 76 15.67 -16.36 -7.43
CA ASP A 76 16.65 -17.31 -7.98
C ASP A 76 18.05 -17.07 -7.38
N ASP A 77 18.44 -15.82 -7.16
CA ASP A 77 19.76 -15.46 -6.62
C ASP A 77 19.89 -15.68 -5.09
N TYR A 78 18.82 -15.49 -4.30
CA TYR A 78 18.91 -15.45 -2.83
C TYR A 78 18.20 -16.58 -2.08
N VAL A 79 17.17 -17.20 -2.64
CA VAL A 79 16.44 -18.26 -1.93
C VAL A 79 17.21 -19.58 -2.03
N LYS A 80 17.54 -20.16 -0.88
CA LYS A 80 18.36 -21.37 -0.76
C LYS A 80 17.66 -22.41 0.09
N ASN A 81 18.07 -23.67 -0.05
CA ASN A 81 17.56 -24.74 0.79
C ASN A 81 18.02 -24.55 2.26
N ASN A 82 17.18 -24.97 3.21
CA ASN A 82 17.40 -24.86 4.65
C ASN A 82 17.65 -23.43 5.14
N THR A 83 16.84 -22.47 4.65
CA THR A 83 16.90 -21.06 5.05
C THR A 83 15.56 -20.59 5.63
N SER A 84 15.61 -19.47 6.36
CA SER A 84 14.43 -18.71 6.76
C SER A 84 14.51 -17.32 6.17
N ILE A 85 13.46 -16.91 5.46
CA ILE A 85 13.42 -15.65 4.73
C ILE A 85 12.23 -14.80 5.15
N GLY A 86 12.39 -13.48 5.14
CA GLY A 86 11.25 -12.59 5.25
C GLY A 86 10.63 -12.30 3.90
N VAL A 87 9.30 -12.22 3.88
CA VAL A 87 8.49 -11.98 2.70
C VAL A 87 7.77 -10.65 2.85
N GLY A 88 8.10 -9.73 1.95
CA GLY A 88 7.59 -8.39 1.85
C GLY A 88 6.09 -8.26 1.58
N SER A 89 5.67 -7.03 1.26
CA SER A 89 4.27 -6.71 0.98
C SER A 89 4.11 -5.96 -0.35
N GLY A 90 2.89 -5.95 -0.88
CA GLY A 90 2.56 -5.22 -2.11
C GLY A 90 2.63 -6.04 -3.39
N SER A 91 2.32 -5.38 -4.51
CA SER A 91 2.03 -6.07 -5.79
C SER A 91 3.23 -6.78 -6.41
N THR A 92 4.45 -6.32 -6.16
CA THR A 92 5.67 -6.92 -6.73
C THR A 92 6.01 -8.23 -6.02
N VAL A 93 5.74 -8.30 -4.72
CA VAL A 93 6.06 -9.46 -3.88
C VAL A 93 5.19 -10.68 -4.22
N ILE A 94 4.02 -10.47 -4.81
CA ILE A 94 3.17 -11.56 -5.33
C ILE A 94 3.97 -12.48 -6.26
N TYR A 95 4.71 -11.90 -7.22
CA TYR A 95 5.55 -12.67 -8.14
C TYR A 95 6.74 -13.35 -7.46
N ALA A 96 7.25 -12.78 -6.36
CA ALA A 96 8.33 -13.41 -5.60
C ALA A 96 7.81 -14.67 -4.90
N ILE A 97 6.63 -14.60 -4.29
CA ILE A 97 5.99 -15.76 -3.64
C ILE A 97 5.65 -16.85 -4.67
N GLU A 98 5.10 -16.47 -5.83
CA GLU A 98 4.87 -17.41 -6.94
C GLU A 98 6.16 -18.14 -7.29
N ARG A 99 7.27 -17.41 -7.47
CA ARG A 99 8.56 -18.02 -7.80
C ARG A 99 9.11 -18.89 -6.68
N ILE A 100 8.96 -18.47 -5.42
CA ILE A 100 9.38 -19.27 -4.26
C ILE A 100 8.61 -20.60 -4.25
N ALA A 101 7.30 -20.57 -4.46
CA ALA A 101 6.46 -21.76 -4.51
C ALA A 101 6.85 -22.71 -5.65
N GLU A 102 7.10 -22.18 -6.85
CA GLU A 102 7.62 -22.96 -7.98
C GLU A 102 8.93 -23.69 -7.61
N ARG A 103 9.86 -22.97 -6.98
CA ARG A 103 11.16 -23.54 -6.60
C ARG A 103 11.04 -24.56 -5.47
N VAL A 104 10.25 -24.28 -4.44
CA VAL A 104 9.99 -25.23 -3.35
C VAL A 104 9.43 -26.55 -3.90
N ALA A 105 8.44 -26.48 -4.79
CA ALA A 105 7.85 -27.68 -5.40
C ALA A 105 8.82 -28.43 -6.32
N ARG A 106 9.62 -27.71 -7.12
CA ARG A 106 10.53 -28.30 -8.11
C ARG A 106 11.82 -28.85 -7.50
N GLU A 107 12.39 -28.13 -6.54
CA GLU A 107 13.71 -28.39 -5.96
C GLU A 107 13.62 -29.04 -4.57
N ASN A 108 12.41 -29.22 -4.03
CA ASN A 108 12.15 -29.74 -2.69
C ASN A 108 12.89 -28.95 -1.59
N LEU A 109 12.78 -27.62 -1.66
CA LEU A 109 13.44 -26.72 -0.71
C LEU A 109 12.72 -26.75 0.64
N ASN A 110 13.47 -26.96 1.71
CA ASN A 110 13.06 -26.71 3.09
C ASN A 110 13.29 -25.23 3.40
N LEU A 111 12.22 -24.44 3.31
CA LEU A 111 12.25 -22.98 3.44
C LEU A 111 11.15 -22.54 4.40
N VAL A 112 11.47 -21.60 5.29
CA VAL A 112 10.48 -20.94 6.16
C VAL A 112 10.29 -19.48 5.73
N CYS A 113 9.04 -19.05 5.61
CA CYS A 113 8.68 -17.70 5.19
C CYS A 113 8.07 -16.90 6.36
N VAL A 114 8.72 -15.81 6.75
CA VAL A 114 8.25 -14.87 7.78
C VAL A 114 7.58 -13.66 7.12
N PRO A 115 6.27 -13.42 7.33
CA PRO A 115 5.56 -12.33 6.64
C PRO A 115 5.83 -10.95 7.26
N THR A 116 5.73 -9.90 6.43
CA THR A 116 5.80 -8.48 6.84
C THR A 116 4.44 -7.79 6.93
N SER A 117 3.35 -8.52 6.69
CA SER A 117 1.98 -8.03 6.80
C SER A 117 0.98 -9.18 6.80
N PHE A 118 -0.29 -8.86 7.06
CA PHE A 118 -1.37 -9.82 6.83
C PHE A 118 -1.48 -10.26 5.36
N GLN A 119 -1.22 -9.37 4.38
CA GLN A 119 -1.24 -9.72 2.96
C GLN A 119 -0.19 -10.81 2.65
N ALA A 120 1.05 -10.59 3.10
CA ALA A 120 2.15 -11.52 2.91
C ALA A 120 1.85 -12.89 3.53
N LYS A 121 1.31 -12.89 4.76
CA LYS A 121 0.88 -14.10 5.47
C LYS A 121 -0.13 -14.90 4.65
N GLN A 122 -1.15 -14.23 4.11
CA GLN A 122 -2.17 -14.90 3.29
C GLN A 122 -1.57 -15.50 2.02
N LEU A 123 -0.69 -14.76 1.34
CA LEU A 123 -0.05 -15.24 0.11
C LEU A 123 0.83 -16.47 0.35
N ILE A 124 1.59 -16.50 1.46
CA ILE A 124 2.40 -17.67 1.88
C ILE A 124 1.50 -18.90 2.05
N LEU A 125 0.41 -18.76 2.81
CA LEU A 125 -0.53 -19.85 3.07
C LEU A 125 -1.24 -20.34 1.79
N GLN A 126 -1.66 -19.42 0.93
CA GLN A 126 -2.31 -19.74 -0.35
C GLN A 126 -1.41 -20.56 -1.29
N HIS A 127 -0.09 -20.35 -1.21
CA HIS A 127 0.90 -21.09 -2.00
C HIS A 127 1.45 -22.34 -1.28
N SER A 128 0.86 -22.73 -0.14
CA SER A 128 1.29 -23.89 0.65
C SER A 128 2.77 -23.83 1.06
N LEU A 129 3.30 -22.61 1.28
CA LEU A 129 4.65 -22.40 1.81
C LEU A 129 4.64 -22.49 3.34
N THR A 130 5.76 -22.94 3.92
CA THR A 130 5.90 -23.02 5.38
C THR A 130 5.90 -21.63 5.98
N LEU A 131 4.86 -21.32 6.76
CA LEU A 131 4.74 -20.07 7.49
C LEU A 131 5.58 -20.11 8.77
N GLY A 132 6.36 -19.05 9.01
CA GLY A 132 7.08 -18.82 10.25
C GLY A 132 6.77 -17.45 10.86
N GLU A 133 7.37 -17.21 12.03
CA GLU A 133 7.28 -15.96 12.77
C GLU A 133 8.63 -15.63 13.41
N LEU A 134 8.88 -14.36 13.71
CA LEU A 134 10.16 -13.91 14.26
C LEU A 134 10.45 -14.49 15.66
N GLU A 135 9.43 -14.89 16.42
CA GLU A 135 9.62 -15.54 17.72
C GLU A 135 10.34 -16.88 17.57
N SER A 136 10.00 -17.65 16.53
CA SER A 136 10.64 -18.93 16.22
C SER A 136 11.90 -18.76 15.36
N PHE A 137 11.95 -17.72 14.53
CA PHE A 137 13.04 -17.45 13.57
C PHE A 137 13.52 -16.00 13.70
N PRO A 138 14.27 -15.65 14.77
CA PRO A 138 14.66 -14.26 15.05
C PRO A 138 15.81 -13.76 14.16
N GLN A 139 16.44 -14.64 13.38
CA GLN A 139 17.51 -14.32 12.43
C GLN A 139 17.14 -14.91 11.07
N LEU A 140 17.15 -14.08 10.04
CA LEU A 140 16.74 -14.43 8.68
C LEU A 140 17.91 -14.30 7.70
N ASP A 141 18.00 -15.21 6.74
CA ASP A 141 19.04 -15.21 5.71
C ASP A 141 18.90 -14.02 4.76
N CYS A 142 17.65 -13.69 4.40
CA CYS A 142 17.32 -12.52 3.61
C CYS A 142 15.87 -12.10 3.80
N VAL A 143 15.56 -10.89 3.34
CA VAL A 143 14.20 -10.39 3.13
C VAL A 143 14.07 -9.98 1.69
N ILE A 144 13.00 -10.40 1.03
CA ILE A 144 12.64 -9.94 -0.32
C ILE A 144 11.38 -9.07 -0.20
N ASP A 145 11.51 -7.80 -0.53
CA ASP A 145 10.42 -6.83 -0.38
C ASP A 145 10.40 -5.75 -1.47
N GLY A 146 9.28 -5.07 -1.64
CA GLY A 146 9.14 -3.94 -2.56
C GLY A 146 9.51 -2.60 -1.92
N ALA A 147 9.57 -1.56 -2.75
CA ALA A 147 9.68 -0.18 -2.32
C ALA A 147 8.75 0.74 -3.12
N ASP A 148 8.34 1.85 -2.52
CA ASP A 148 7.57 2.89 -3.17
C ASP A 148 8.47 3.82 -4.02
N GLU A 149 9.71 4.02 -3.57
CA GLU A 149 10.75 4.79 -4.27
C GLU A 149 12.14 4.39 -3.76
N VAL A 150 13.15 4.45 -4.63
CA VAL A 150 14.56 4.15 -4.32
C VAL A 150 15.44 5.27 -4.84
N ASP A 151 16.30 5.82 -3.97
CA ASP A 151 17.31 6.83 -4.36
C ASP A 151 18.65 6.20 -4.77
N PRO A 152 19.62 6.99 -5.28
CA PRO A 152 20.92 6.47 -5.68
C PRO A 152 21.76 5.88 -4.55
N ASN A 153 21.47 6.24 -3.29
CA ASN A 153 22.12 5.68 -2.10
C ASN A 153 21.41 4.41 -1.58
N MET A 154 20.39 3.93 -2.31
CA MET A 154 19.46 2.85 -1.90
C MET A 154 18.75 3.13 -0.56
N THR A 155 18.56 4.40 -0.24
CA THR A 155 17.55 4.81 0.74
C THR A 155 16.18 4.65 0.09
N LEU A 156 15.25 4.06 0.84
CA LEU A 156 13.91 3.75 0.32
C LEU A 156 12.86 4.64 0.98
N ILE A 157 11.83 4.98 0.20
CA ILE A 157 10.49 5.21 0.75
C ILE A 157 9.72 3.89 0.66
N LYS A 158 9.13 3.48 1.77
CA LYS A 158 8.22 2.34 1.93
C LYS A 158 6.99 2.75 2.75
N GLY A 159 6.01 1.86 2.86
CA GLY A 159 4.80 2.09 3.66
C GLY A 159 3.58 2.58 2.88
N GLY A 160 3.61 2.59 1.55
CA GLY A 160 2.45 2.90 0.72
C GLY A 160 1.27 1.94 0.95
N GLY A 161 1.57 0.68 1.30
CA GLY A 161 0.58 -0.31 1.75
C GLY A 161 0.19 -0.22 3.23
N GLY A 162 0.90 0.58 4.02
CA GLY A 162 0.65 0.75 5.45
C GLY A 162 1.22 -0.35 6.36
N CYS A 163 2.23 -1.07 5.89
CA CYS A 163 2.86 -2.20 6.59
C CYS A 163 4.30 -1.89 7.08
N LEU A 164 4.72 -0.62 7.03
CA LEU A 164 6.12 -0.20 7.17
C LEU A 164 6.81 -0.67 8.46
N THR A 165 6.09 -0.73 9.58
CA THR A 165 6.67 -1.14 10.87
C THR A 165 7.08 -2.60 10.84
N GLN A 166 6.18 -3.50 10.41
CA GLN A 166 6.48 -4.92 10.31
C GLN A 166 7.53 -5.19 9.22
N GLU A 167 7.44 -4.49 8.08
CA GLU A 167 8.48 -4.53 7.04
C GLU A 167 9.87 -4.20 7.61
N LYS A 168 9.98 -3.12 8.40
CA LYS A 168 11.27 -2.69 8.97
C LYS A 168 11.78 -3.62 10.06
N ILE A 169 10.91 -4.11 10.93
CA ILE A 169 11.26 -5.10 11.97
C ILE A 169 11.84 -6.35 11.32
N VAL A 170 11.12 -6.98 10.38
CA VAL A 170 11.58 -8.19 9.70
C VAL A 170 12.88 -7.94 8.91
N ALA A 171 12.99 -6.80 8.23
CA ALA A 171 14.21 -6.40 7.54
C ALA A 171 15.41 -6.20 8.49
N SER A 172 15.18 -5.72 9.71
CA SER A 172 16.25 -5.55 10.70
C SER A 172 16.76 -6.87 11.28
N CYS A 173 15.96 -7.93 11.18
CA CYS A 173 16.30 -9.28 11.62
C CYS A 173 17.00 -10.12 10.54
N SER A 174 17.35 -9.53 9.39
CA SER A 174 17.96 -10.28 8.28
C SER A 174 19.40 -9.89 7.97
N GLU A 175 20.17 -10.85 7.43
CA GLU A 175 21.51 -10.56 6.93
C GLU A 175 21.49 -9.66 5.69
N ARG A 176 20.43 -9.78 4.87
CA ARG A 176 20.29 -9.10 3.58
C ARG A 176 18.89 -8.59 3.37
N LEU A 177 18.77 -7.31 3.04
CA LEU A 177 17.53 -6.70 2.56
C LEU A 177 17.61 -6.54 1.04
N VAL A 178 16.88 -7.40 0.34
CA VAL A 178 16.81 -7.46 -1.13
C VAL A 178 15.52 -6.77 -1.58
N ILE A 179 15.66 -5.67 -2.32
CA ILE A 179 14.52 -4.91 -2.82
C ILE A 179 14.22 -5.27 -4.26
N ILE A 180 12.94 -5.53 -4.56
CA ILE A 180 12.43 -5.83 -5.89
C ILE A 180 11.46 -4.75 -6.34
N VAL A 181 11.79 -4.06 -7.43
CA VAL A 181 11.00 -2.95 -7.95
C VAL A 181 10.98 -2.95 -9.48
N ASP A 182 9.95 -2.34 -10.06
CA ASP A 182 9.98 -1.98 -11.47
C ASP A 182 10.80 -0.69 -11.69
N TYR A 183 11.22 -0.45 -12.93
CA TYR A 183 12.05 0.69 -13.31
C TYR A 183 11.46 2.07 -12.96
N THR A 184 10.16 2.19 -12.70
CA THR A 184 9.55 3.49 -12.34
C THR A 184 9.86 3.92 -10.91
N LYS A 185 10.38 3.02 -10.07
CA LYS A 185 10.72 3.30 -8.67
C LYS A 185 12.11 3.87 -8.49
N GLU A 186 12.97 3.79 -9.51
CA GLU A 186 14.29 4.42 -9.49
C GLU A 186 14.15 5.95 -9.61
N SER A 187 14.73 6.65 -8.66
CA SER A 187 14.60 8.10 -8.54
C SER A 187 15.95 8.79 -8.30
N PRO A 188 16.20 9.96 -8.91
CA PRO A 188 17.38 10.77 -8.58
C PRO A 188 17.37 11.26 -7.13
N HIS A 189 16.20 11.59 -6.59
CA HIS A 189 16.00 12.04 -5.22
C HIS A 189 14.64 11.55 -4.72
N LEU A 190 14.55 11.14 -3.45
CA LEU A 190 13.28 10.74 -2.85
C LEU A 190 12.24 11.86 -2.98
N GLY A 191 10.98 11.47 -3.17
CA GLY A 191 9.84 12.36 -3.33
C GLY A 191 9.54 12.78 -4.78
N GLN A 192 10.38 12.39 -5.76
CA GLN A 192 10.15 12.73 -7.18
C GLN A 192 9.22 11.73 -7.87
N ARG A 193 9.42 10.43 -7.65
CA ARG A 193 8.58 9.36 -8.20
C ARG A 193 7.42 9.04 -7.27
N TYR A 194 7.61 9.16 -5.96
CA TYR A 194 6.57 8.92 -4.97
C TYR A 194 6.13 10.22 -4.27
N THR A 195 5.11 10.85 -4.84
CA THR A 195 4.63 12.18 -4.39
C THR A 195 3.58 12.14 -3.28
N LYS A 196 3.22 10.94 -2.80
CA LYS A 196 2.24 10.81 -1.70
C LYS A 196 2.80 11.27 -0.36
N GLY A 197 4.12 11.30 -0.21
CA GLY A 197 4.83 11.66 1.02
C GLY A 197 5.35 10.44 1.76
N VAL A 198 6.33 10.63 2.66
CA VAL A 198 6.89 9.58 3.51
C VAL A 198 5.81 9.12 4.50
N PRO A 199 5.43 7.84 4.50
CA PRO A 199 4.51 7.30 5.49
C PRO A 199 5.18 7.25 6.86
N ILE A 200 4.49 7.65 7.92
CA ILE A 200 4.98 7.63 9.30
C ILE A 200 3.88 7.02 10.16
N GLU A 201 4.16 5.88 10.79
CA GLU A 201 3.22 5.22 11.69
C GLU A 201 3.27 5.90 13.05
N VAL A 202 2.11 6.24 13.60
CA VAL A 202 1.99 6.99 14.85
C VAL A 202 0.89 6.42 15.74
N LEU A 203 1.09 6.54 17.05
CA LEU A 203 0.03 6.25 18.02
C LEU A 203 -1.18 7.16 17.73
N PRO A 204 -2.42 6.63 17.70
CA PRO A 204 -3.61 7.42 17.38
C PRO A 204 -3.81 8.66 18.25
N LEU A 205 -3.41 8.61 19.53
CA LEU A 205 -3.47 9.77 20.43
C LEU A 205 -2.54 10.92 20.00
N ALA A 206 -1.44 10.59 19.34
CA ALA A 206 -0.32 11.52 19.11
C ALA A 206 -0.31 12.14 17.71
N TYR A 207 -1.25 11.80 16.82
CA TYR A 207 -1.15 12.16 15.41
C TYR A 207 -1.07 13.68 15.18
N VAL A 208 -1.83 14.52 15.89
CA VAL A 208 -1.79 15.99 15.74
C VAL A 208 -0.49 16.60 16.28
N PRO A 209 -0.03 16.30 17.52
CA PRO A 209 1.26 16.78 17.99
C PRO A 209 2.43 16.36 17.10
N VAL A 210 2.46 15.09 16.65
CA VAL A 210 3.52 14.58 15.77
C VAL A 210 3.50 15.32 14.43
N GLN A 211 2.32 15.50 13.84
CA GLN A 211 2.14 16.26 12.60
C GLN A 211 2.79 17.65 12.69
N ARG A 212 2.42 18.42 13.72
CA ARG A 212 2.96 19.78 13.94
C ARG A 212 4.47 19.75 14.16
N LYS A 213 4.95 18.80 14.96
CA LYS A 213 6.38 18.71 15.30
C LYS A 213 7.25 18.44 14.07
N ILE A 214 6.81 17.56 13.17
CA ILE A 214 7.51 17.29 11.91
C ILE A 214 7.53 18.54 11.02
N GLU A 215 6.38 19.21 10.87
CA GLU A 215 6.26 20.44 10.08
C GLU A 215 7.15 21.56 10.66
N ASP A 216 7.23 21.70 11.99
CA ASP A 216 8.08 22.70 12.65
C ASP A 216 9.58 22.41 12.48
N MET A 217 9.98 21.14 12.57
CA MET A 217 11.40 20.74 12.52
C MET A 217 11.96 20.69 11.10
N PHE A 218 11.16 20.21 10.14
CA PHE A 218 11.63 19.86 8.80
C PHE A 218 10.84 20.52 7.67
N GLY A 219 9.78 21.25 7.99
CA GLY A 219 8.89 21.86 7.01
C GLY A 219 8.03 20.84 6.26
N GLY A 220 7.44 21.31 5.16
CA GLY A 220 6.55 20.50 4.33
C GLY A 220 5.13 20.44 4.87
N ARG A 221 4.39 19.41 4.47
CA ARG A 221 3.00 19.19 4.87
C ARG A 221 2.78 17.74 5.26
N VAL A 222 2.22 17.52 6.44
CA VAL A 222 1.92 16.19 6.97
C VAL A 222 0.41 16.00 7.00
N GLU A 223 -0.08 14.91 6.40
CA GLU A 223 -1.52 14.64 6.28
C GLU A 223 -1.88 13.30 6.91
N LEU A 224 -2.97 13.24 7.69
CA LEU A 224 -3.48 11.98 8.19
C LEU A 224 -4.05 11.14 7.03
N ARG A 225 -3.54 9.92 6.87
CA ARG A 225 -3.99 9.02 5.82
C ARG A 225 -5.41 8.53 6.10
N MET A 226 -6.35 8.91 5.25
CA MET A 226 -7.74 8.45 5.33
C MET A 226 -7.92 7.08 4.69
N ALA A 227 -8.74 6.23 5.31
CA ALA A 227 -9.06 4.93 4.74
C ALA A 227 -9.98 5.07 3.52
N LYS A 228 -9.84 4.15 2.56
CA LYS A 228 -10.70 4.09 1.36
C LYS A 228 -11.93 3.19 1.53
N MET A 229 -11.78 2.10 2.28
CA MET A 229 -12.81 1.05 2.45
C MET A 229 -13.46 1.08 3.85
N LYS A 230 -13.26 2.15 4.61
CA LYS A 230 -13.97 2.45 5.86
C LYS A 230 -14.05 3.96 6.07
N ALA A 231 -14.96 4.41 6.92
CA ALA A 231 -14.97 5.78 7.40
C ALA A 231 -13.78 6.05 8.35
N GLY A 232 -13.24 7.26 8.30
CA GLY A 232 -12.16 7.70 9.20
C GLY A 232 -10.74 7.31 8.75
N PRO A 233 -9.75 7.45 9.64
CA PRO A 233 -8.33 7.20 9.32
C PRO A 233 -8.05 5.75 8.96
N LEU A 234 -6.98 5.52 8.20
CA LEU A 234 -6.39 4.20 8.02
C LEU A 234 -5.85 3.71 9.37
N VAL A 235 -6.11 2.44 9.67
CA VAL A 235 -5.59 1.74 10.84
C VAL A 235 -4.64 0.66 10.34
N THR A 236 -3.40 0.64 10.84
CA THR A 236 -2.40 -0.37 10.47
C THR A 236 -2.70 -1.73 11.11
N ASP A 237 -2.01 -2.77 10.67
CA ASP A 237 -2.05 -4.10 11.30
C ASP A 237 -1.68 -4.06 12.80
N ASN A 238 -0.98 -3.01 13.24
CA ASN A 238 -0.59 -2.78 14.64
C ASN A 238 -1.56 -1.87 15.40
N GLY A 239 -2.69 -1.46 14.80
CA GLY A 239 -3.69 -0.61 15.44
C GLY A 239 -3.38 0.90 15.44
N ASN A 240 -2.37 1.33 14.68
CA ASN A 240 -1.91 2.71 14.65
C ASN A 240 -2.45 3.51 13.46
N PHE A 241 -2.20 4.82 13.44
CA PHE A 241 -2.47 5.68 12.29
C PHE A 241 -1.23 5.87 11.43
N ILE A 242 -1.44 6.33 10.18
CA ILE A 242 -0.37 6.75 9.29
C ILE A 242 -0.51 8.22 8.95
N LEU A 243 0.59 8.95 9.07
CA LEU A 243 0.77 10.28 8.52
C LEU A 243 1.56 10.18 7.21
N ASP A 244 1.12 10.87 6.17
CA ASP A 244 1.84 11.03 4.91
C ASP A 244 2.53 12.39 4.89
N TRP A 245 3.87 12.39 4.97
CA TRP A 245 4.66 13.62 5.02
C TRP A 245 5.26 13.98 3.66
N LYS A 246 4.73 15.04 3.05
CA LYS A 246 5.30 15.68 1.86
C LYS A 246 6.36 16.68 2.31
N PHE A 247 7.62 16.27 2.24
CA PHE A 247 8.76 17.04 2.70
C PHE A 247 9.24 18.07 1.65
N PRO A 248 9.98 19.11 2.07
CA PRO A 248 10.59 20.07 1.14
C PRO A 248 11.72 19.45 0.30
N PRO A 249 11.91 19.84 -0.98
CA PRO A 249 12.97 19.29 -1.84
C PRO A 249 14.41 19.50 -1.35
N ALA A 250 14.63 20.41 -0.40
CA ALA A 250 15.96 20.75 0.10
C ALA A 250 16.55 19.70 1.08
N LEU A 251 15.73 18.77 1.59
CA LEU A 251 16.21 17.73 2.50
C LEU A 251 17.03 16.68 1.76
N SER A 252 18.20 16.36 2.29
CA SER A 252 19.14 15.39 1.70
C SER A 252 19.81 14.45 2.70
N ASP A 253 19.96 14.85 3.98
CA ASP A 253 20.46 13.96 5.03
C ASP A 253 19.35 13.07 5.59
N TRP A 254 19.05 11.99 4.88
CA TRP A 254 18.02 11.03 5.27
C TRP A 254 18.30 10.34 6.60
N ARG A 255 19.57 10.23 7.02
CA ARG A 255 19.91 9.63 8.31
C ARG A 255 19.48 10.56 9.44
N ALA A 256 19.87 11.84 9.36
CA ALA A 256 19.48 12.83 10.36
C ALA A 256 17.97 13.05 10.39
N VAL A 257 17.32 13.12 9.22
CA VAL A 257 15.86 13.23 9.12
C VAL A 257 15.16 12.03 9.74
N ASN A 258 15.55 10.81 9.37
CA ASN A 258 14.94 9.60 9.91
C ASN A 258 15.08 9.54 11.43
N GLN A 259 16.29 9.79 11.96
CA GLN A 259 16.54 9.80 13.40
C GLN A 259 15.71 10.87 14.12
N GLY A 260 15.68 12.09 13.57
CA GLY A 260 14.94 13.19 14.18
C GLY A 260 13.43 12.93 14.24
N VAL A 261 12.86 12.33 13.19
CA VAL A 261 11.44 11.95 13.18
C VAL A 261 11.17 10.79 14.14
N SER A 262 11.97 9.72 14.11
CA SER A 262 11.80 8.56 14.99
C SER A 262 11.89 8.91 16.49
N MET A 263 12.61 9.96 16.85
CA MET A 263 12.75 10.42 18.24
C MET A 263 11.56 11.25 18.76
N ILE A 264 10.57 11.56 17.93
CA ILE A 264 9.38 12.30 18.35
C ILE A 264 8.45 11.35 19.14
N PRO A 265 8.07 11.67 20.40
CA PRO A 265 7.14 10.84 21.16
C PRO A 265 5.80 10.64 20.43
N GLY A 266 5.42 9.38 20.25
CA GLY A 266 4.21 8.98 19.53
C GLY A 266 4.46 8.52 18.09
N VAL A 267 5.66 8.74 17.53
CA VAL A 267 6.11 8.04 16.32
C VAL A 267 6.42 6.60 16.69
N VAL A 268 5.87 5.66 15.91
CA VAL A 268 6.14 4.23 16.01
C VAL A 268 7.27 3.87 15.06
N GLU A 269 7.15 4.25 13.78
CA GLU A 269 8.19 4.02 12.78
C GLU A 269 7.99 4.91 11.55
N THR A 270 9.03 5.08 10.73
CA THR A 270 9.02 5.85 9.48
C THR A 270 9.09 4.94 8.26
N GLY A 271 8.60 5.42 7.12
CA GLY A 271 8.76 4.80 5.82
C GLY A 271 10.17 4.97 5.22
N LEU A 272 11.12 5.58 5.94
CA LEU A 272 12.50 5.76 5.49
C LEU A 272 13.34 4.56 5.91
N PHE A 273 13.82 3.80 4.91
CA PHE A 273 14.74 2.68 5.13
C PHE A 273 16.14 3.15 4.74
N VAL A 274 16.88 3.68 5.73
CA VAL A 274 18.16 4.35 5.51
C VAL A 274 19.30 3.40 5.84
N GLY A 275 20.11 3.06 4.83
CA GLY A 275 21.33 2.26 5.04
C GLY A 275 21.09 0.80 5.46
N MET A 276 19.88 0.27 5.20
CA MET A 276 19.50 -1.13 5.44
C MET A 276 19.63 -1.99 4.18
N THR A 277 19.35 -1.40 3.01
CA THR A 277 19.30 -2.10 1.72
C THR A 277 20.67 -2.64 1.32
N THR A 278 20.74 -3.94 0.99
CA THR A 278 21.96 -4.57 0.50
C THR A 278 21.97 -4.62 -1.03
N GLN A 279 20.82 -4.90 -1.66
CA GLN A 279 20.69 -4.96 -3.11
C GLN A 279 19.30 -4.50 -3.59
N VAL A 280 19.23 -4.00 -4.82
CA VAL A 280 18.00 -3.62 -5.51
C VAL A 280 17.99 -4.23 -6.91
N TYR A 281 16.91 -4.96 -7.22
CA TYR A 281 16.62 -5.50 -8.54
C TYR A 281 15.55 -4.62 -9.20
N TYR A 282 15.94 -3.97 -10.30
CA TYR A 282 15.06 -3.17 -11.14
C TYR A 282 14.64 -3.98 -12.36
N GLY A 283 13.36 -4.31 -12.44
CA GLY A 283 12.77 -4.86 -13.65
C GLY A 283 12.63 -3.76 -14.69
N MET A 284 13.23 -3.95 -15.86
CA MET A 284 13.25 -2.96 -16.92
C MET A 284 12.10 -3.21 -17.92
N ALA A 285 11.68 -2.16 -18.64
CA ALA A 285 10.59 -2.22 -19.60
C ALA A 285 10.86 -3.17 -20.79
N ASP A 286 12.13 -3.50 -21.06
CA ASP A 286 12.55 -4.44 -22.09
C ASP A 286 12.64 -5.90 -21.60
N GLY A 287 12.25 -6.16 -20.35
CA GLY A 287 12.30 -7.48 -19.71
C GLY A 287 13.67 -7.82 -19.09
N SER A 288 14.68 -6.96 -19.25
CA SER A 288 15.96 -7.12 -18.55
C SER A 288 15.83 -6.78 -17.06
N VAL A 289 16.82 -7.19 -16.26
CA VAL A 289 16.89 -6.87 -14.84
C VAL A 289 18.21 -6.17 -14.54
N LYS A 290 18.14 -4.93 -14.08
CA LYS A 290 19.29 -4.15 -13.60
C LYS A 290 19.48 -4.40 -12.11
N LEU A 291 20.69 -4.81 -11.72
CA LEU A 291 21.07 -5.03 -10.34
C LEU A 291 21.92 -3.88 -9.81
N HIS A 292 21.49 -3.27 -8.71
CA HIS A 292 22.28 -2.32 -7.93
C HIS A 292 22.67 -2.99 -6.61
N LYS A 293 23.98 -3.10 -6.34
CA LYS A 293 24.50 -3.64 -5.07
C LYS A 293 25.07 -2.53 -4.21
N SER A 294 24.87 -2.64 -2.89
CA SER A 294 25.62 -1.85 -1.91
C SER A 294 27.11 -2.14 -2.03
N ALA A 295 27.92 -1.11 -1.82
CA ALA A 295 29.38 -1.23 -1.74
C ALA A 295 29.85 -1.78 -0.37
N ARG A 296 28.93 -2.18 0.50
CA ARG A 296 29.20 -2.77 1.82
C ARG A 296 29.44 -4.26 1.74
#